data_AF-A0A8H3Z6K1-F1
#
_entry.id   AF-A0A8H3Z6K1-F1
#
_cell.length_a   1.000
_cell.length_b   1.000
_cell.length_c   1.000
_cell.angle_alpha   90.00
_cell.angle_beta   90.00
_cell.angle_gamma   90.00
#
_symmetry.space_group_name_H-M   'P 1'
#
loop_
_entity.id
_entity.type
_entity.pdbx_description
1 polymer ?
#
loop_
_entity_poly.entity_id
_entity_poly.type
_entity_poly.pdbx_seq_one_letter_code
_entity_poly.pdbx_strand_id
1 'polypeptide(L)'
;MNQKHSEFRIKSFNITEETRPVLPTTAKTESATTPKTSSTSKKPTSFLTLPHELRQQILLSAWSITTGKAARQLLLTDPEINEDVAFIIGKWIEELKVFLEDMVKKLRSLNSAQPDKEGSREFETTEVKIAGWVVQVEFIGNVGLSMLETLEERGFVNQIAGTRDELNNLMIRKRVGAYVGIDPTASSMHVGHLIPFMALFWMYLHGYPAVTLLGGATAGVGDPTGRSTARVQSTRHVRMVNTRYIEAQIQRLWKNVAILAEKHLTEIPSHTQRDGKVLNNDDWLSKISIMDVLGTIGSGLRLGPLLGRDTVKTRMESSDGMSFSEFCYPVLQAWDWWHMFRQNRVQLQIGGADQYGNILSGMDAIKYAGKTSSPSKGKELSPDSMPMGFTVPLLTTPSGEKFGKSAGNAVWLDEDQTSVFDLYGFFVSQPDADVERLLKFFTFLPLTTIAETMKEHIQSPEKRLAQHKLAREFVELVHGAEDAETAEKQHRFLFAQSSLKKEDVFKSEPDAVLPSSMMIGSPFAIALKLAGLSKTNSQGARLIKSGGGYLLLSSSSENAEEGISFVPIVSLDTHLVSAHHLMSTAESEWPRIVMRSGKRKVCVVELVSDKEMRKRRLSFPETEKSDNAPASP
;
A
#
# COMPACT_ATOMS: atom_id res chain seq x y z
N MET A 1 -61.49 30.39 10.82
CA MET A 1 -62.45 30.92 9.84
C MET A 1 -61.71 30.97 8.49
N ASN A 2 -62.05 30.04 7.60
CA ASN A 2 -61.78 29.89 6.15
C ASN A 2 -60.34 30.03 5.59
N GLN A 3 -59.70 29.00 5.01
CA GLN A 3 -59.98 28.23 3.76
C GLN A 3 -59.79 29.00 2.44
N LYS A 4 -58.80 28.56 1.62
CA LYS A 4 -58.92 27.97 0.25
C LYS A 4 -57.49 27.70 -0.30
N HIS A 5 -57.05 26.46 -0.45
CA HIS A 5 -57.21 25.50 -1.57
C HIS A 5 -56.51 25.88 -2.88
N SER A 6 -55.48 25.11 -3.25
CA SER A 6 -55.34 24.53 -4.59
C SER A 6 -54.71 23.13 -4.48
N GLU A 7 -55.40 22.15 -5.07
CA GLU A 7 -55.13 20.71 -5.03
C GLU A 7 -54.27 20.29 -6.23
N PHE A 8 -53.37 19.32 -6.05
CA PHE A 8 -53.02 18.37 -7.12
C PHE A 8 -52.88 16.94 -6.54
N ARG A 9 -53.63 16.03 -7.17
CA ARG A 9 -53.96 14.65 -6.78
C ARG A 9 -52.76 13.70 -6.81
N ILE A 10 -52.60 12.93 -5.73
CA ILE A 10 -51.83 11.68 -5.69
C ILE A 10 -52.65 10.59 -6.39
N LYS A 11 -52.09 9.94 -7.42
CA LYS A 11 -52.61 8.67 -7.93
C LYS A 11 -52.00 7.52 -7.14
N SER A 12 -52.80 6.93 -6.27
CA SER A 12 -52.56 5.63 -5.65
C SER A 12 -52.60 4.52 -6.70
N PHE A 13 -51.57 3.66 -6.72
CA PHE A 13 -51.65 2.36 -7.38
C PHE A 13 -51.96 1.31 -6.29
N ASN A 14 -53.22 0.91 -6.23
CA ASN A 14 -53.67 -0.31 -5.56
C ASN A 14 -53.30 -1.51 -6.45
N ILE A 15 -52.63 -2.50 -5.88
CA ILE A 15 -52.51 -3.83 -6.47
C ILE A 15 -53.60 -4.69 -5.83
N THR A 16 -54.71 -4.86 -6.55
CA THR A 16 -55.79 -5.78 -6.20
C THR A 16 -55.41 -7.22 -6.60
N GLU A 17 -55.78 -8.16 -5.74
CA GLU A 17 -55.89 -9.59 -6.04
C GLU A 17 -56.76 -9.81 -7.28
N GLU A 18 -56.15 -10.21 -8.41
CA GLU A 18 -56.79 -11.04 -9.45
C GLU A 18 -55.78 -11.27 -10.58
N THR A 19 -55.22 -12.48 -10.65
CA THR A 19 -54.83 -13.24 -11.86
C THR A 19 -53.95 -14.42 -11.46
N ARG A 20 -54.57 -15.49 -10.95
CA ARG A 20 -53.98 -16.84 -10.99
C ARG A 20 -54.32 -17.47 -12.35
N PRO A 21 -53.36 -17.93 -13.16
CA PRO A 21 -53.64 -18.92 -14.18
C PRO A 21 -53.66 -20.31 -13.53
N VAL A 22 -54.79 -20.97 -13.69
CA VAL A 22 -55.11 -22.34 -13.28
C VAL A 22 -54.39 -23.36 -14.19
N LEU A 23 -53.83 -24.42 -13.60
CA LEU A 23 -53.32 -25.62 -14.28
C LEU A 23 -54.45 -26.36 -15.02
N PRO A 24 -54.28 -26.83 -16.27
CA PRO A 24 -55.14 -27.86 -16.82
C PRO A 24 -54.61 -29.27 -16.50
N THR A 25 -55.51 -30.06 -15.92
CA THR A 25 -55.45 -31.49 -15.68
C THR A 25 -55.50 -32.32 -16.99
N THR A 26 -54.91 -33.51 -16.92
CA THR A 26 -54.81 -34.54 -17.97
C THR A 26 -56.15 -35.10 -18.45
N ALA A 27 -56.31 -35.36 -19.76
CA ALA A 27 -57.12 -36.46 -20.30
C ALA A 27 -56.77 -36.78 -21.77
N LYS A 28 -56.75 -38.09 -22.08
CA LYS A 28 -56.42 -38.77 -23.34
C LYS A 28 -57.48 -38.59 -24.44
N THR A 29 -57.10 -38.66 -25.72
CA THR A 29 -57.68 -39.61 -26.72
C THR A 29 -56.90 -39.62 -28.04
N GLU A 30 -56.88 -40.80 -28.67
CA GLU A 30 -56.13 -41.21 -29.86
C GLU A 30 -56.68 -40.67 -31.19
N SER A 31 -55.84 -40.54 -32.22
CA SER A 31 -55.99 -41.26 -33.50
C SER A 31 -54.78 -41.06 -34.43
N ALA A 32 -54.54 -42.07 -35.26
CA ALA A 32 -53.30 -42.35 -35.98
C ALA A 32 -53.16 -41.67 -37.35
N THR A 33 -51.91 -41.42 -37.79
CA THR A 33 -51.38 -41.79 -39.13
C THR A 33 -49.89 -41.40 -39.28
N THR A 34 -49.07 -42.33 -39.79
CA THR A 34 -47.66 -42.16 -40.23
C THR A 34 -47.58 -42.24 -41.77
N PRO A 35 -46.40 -42.09 -42.43
CA PRO A 35 -45.32 -41.12 -42.28
C PRO A 35 -44.91 -40.50 -43.64
N LYS A 36 -44.05 -39.47 -43.68
CA LYS A 36 -43.13 -39.25 -44.82
C LYS A 36 -41.91 -38.40 -44.46
N THR A 37 -40.78 -38.92 -44.92
CA THR A 37 -39.39 -38.48 -44.79
C THR A 37 -39.06 -37.19 -45.54
N SER A 38 -38.22 -36.32 -44.99
CA SER A 38 -36.99 -35.84 -45.66
C SER A 38 -36.17 -34.93 -44.75
N SER A 39 -34.87 -35.20 -44.72
CA SER A 39 -33.82 -34.42 -44.06
C SER A 39 -33.65 -33.05 -44.72
N THR A 40 -33.35 -31.99 -43.94
CA THR A 40 -32.19 -31.09 -44.18
C THR A 40 -32.07 -29.95 -43.15
N SER A 41 -30.83 -29.72 -42.71
CA SER A 41 -30.28 -28.58 -41.95
C SER A 41 -30.67 -28.44 -40.46
N LYS A 42 -29.74 -28.85 -39.58
CA LYS A 42 -29.69 -28.34 -38.20
C LYS A 42 -29.19 -26.88 -38.26
N LYS A 43 -30.10 -25.94 -37.98
CA LYS A 43 -29.80 -24.52 -37.70
C LYS A 43 -29.02 -24.40 -36.37
N PRO A 44 -28.24 -23.32 -36.17
CA PRO A 44 -27.56 -23.07 -34.89
C PRO A 44 -28.59 -23.02 -33.75
N THR A 45 -28.29 -23.70 -32.65
CA THR A 45 -29.08 -23.78 -31.42
C THR A 45 -29.20 -22.40 -30.78
N SER A 46 -30.27 -21.67 -31.11
CA SER A 46 -30.54 -20.35 -30.52
C SER A 46 -31.07 -20.49 -29.09
N PHE A 47 -30.95 -19.43 -28.27
CA PHE A 47 -31.55 -19.26 -26.93
C PHE A 47 -32.94 -19.89 -26.73
N LEU A 48 -33.72 -20.01 -27.80
CA LEU A 48 -35.04 -20.66 -27.86
C LEU A 48 -35.04 -22.18 -27.63
N THR A 49 -33.88 -22.85 -27.63
CA THR A 49 -33.76 -24.31 -27.40
C THR A 49 -33.54 -24.69 -25.95
N LEU A 50 -33.27 -23.71 -25.06
CA LEU A 50 -33.17 -23.96 -23.63
C LEU A 50 -34.55 -24.35 -23.04
N PRO A 51 -34.59 -25.20 -21.99
CA PRO A 51 -35.81 -25.49 -21.26
C PRO A 51 -36.53 -24.20 -20.87
N HIS A 52 -37.86 -24.18 -21.03
CA HIS A 52 -38.66 -22.97 -20.84
C HIS A 52 -38.46 -22.33 -19.46
N GLU A 53 -38.35 -23.15 -18.41
CA GLU A 53 -38.05 -22.69 -17.05
C GLU A 53 -36.69 -21.99 -16.95
N LEU A 54 -35.66 -22.51 -17.63
CA LEU A 54 -34.33 -21.91 -17.61
C LEU A 54 -34.28 -20.60 -18.39
N ARG A 55 -35.01 -20.48 -19.51
CA ARG A 55 -35.18 -19.22 -20.24
C ARG A 55 -35.87 -18.16 -19.39
N GLN A 56 -36.95 -18.54 -18.72
CA GLN A 56 -37.68 -17.63 -17.83
C GLN A 56 -36.80 -17.18 -16.66
N GLN A 57 -36.00 -18.08 -16.08
CA GLN A 57 -35.05 -17.74 -15.03
C GLN A 57 -33.94 -16.80 -15.51
N ILE A 58 -33.36 -17.02 -16.69
CA ILE A 58 -32.35 -16.12 -17.27
C ILE A 58 -32.95 -14.72 -17.55
N LEU A 59 -34.19 -14.66 -18.06
CA LEU A 59 -34.89 -13.39 -18.30
C LEU A 59 -35.27 -12.69 -16.98
N LEU A 60 -35.67 -13.43 -15.96
CA LEU A 60 -35.95 -12.92 -14.60
C LEU A 60 -34.68 -12.40 -13.93
N SER A 61 -33.55 -13.09 -14.05
CA SER A 61 -32.25 -12.64 -13.55
C SER A 61 -31.73 -11.41 -14.30
N ALA A 62 -31.88 -11.38 -15.63
CA ALA A 62 -31.52 -10.20 -16.43
C ALA A 62 -32.37 -8.98 -16.04
N TRP A 63 -33.69 -9.18 -15.88
CA TRP A 63 -34.63 -8.16 -15.40
C TRP A 63 -34.25 -7.68 -14.00
N SER A 64 -33.96 -8.61 -13.08
CA SER A 64 -33.48 -8.38 -11.71
C SER A 64 -32.17 -7.56 -11.64
N ILE A 65 -31.21 -7.81 -12.53
CA ILE A 65 -29.97 -7.04 -12.62
C ILE A 65 -30.25 -5.60 -13.10
N THR A 66 -31.18 -5.41 -14.04
CA THR A 66 -31.63 -4.07 -14.45
C THR A 66 -32.36 -3.32 -13.35
N THR A 67 -33.22 -4.00 -12.56
CA THR A 67 -33.89 -3.38 -11.40
C THR A 67 -32.91 -3.12 -10.25
N GLY A 68 -31.90 -3.96 -10.02
CA GLY A 68 -30.83 -3.72 -9.05
C GLY A 68 -29.96 -2.52 -9.41
N LYS A 69 -29.66 -2.31 -10.70
CA LYS A 69 -29.00 -1.09 -11.18
C LYS A 69 -29.88 0.16 -10.98
N ALA A 70 -31.18 0.06 -11.23
CA ALA A 70 -32.12 1.17 -11.03
C ALA A 70 -32.34 1.50 -9.53
N ALA A 71 -32.43 0.49 -8.67
CA ALA A 71 -32.56 0.64 -7.23
C ALA A 71 -31.29 1.24 -6.60
N ARG A 72 -30.10 0.83 -7.07
CA ARG A 72 -28.82 1.43 -6.67
C ARG A 72 -28.67 2.88 -7.17
N GLN A 73 -29.11 3.16 -8.39
CA GLN A 73 -29.14 4.53 -8.90
C GLN A 73 -30.03 5.40 -8.00
N LEU A 74 -31.19 4.89 -7.57
CA LEU A 74 -32.09 5.57 -6.62
C LEU A 74 -31.40 5.82 -5.25
N LEU A 75 -30.80 4.79 -4.65
CA LEU A 75 -30.07 4.86 -3.36
C LEU A 75 -28.89 5.85 -3.38
N LEU A 76 -28.20 5.96 -4.52
CA LEU A 76 -27.06 6.87 -4.68
C LEU A 76 -27.47 8.31 -5.03
N THR A 77 -28.73 8.54 -5.44
CA THR A 77 -29.21 9.87 -5.86
C THR A 77 -30.17 10.54 -4.88
N ASP A 78 -30.73 9.80 -3.92
CA ASP A 78 -31.73 10.33 -2.99
C ASP A 78 -31.36 10.03 -1.51
N PRO A 79 -30.91 11.04 -0.75
CA PRO A 79 -30.46 10.86 0.63
C PRO A 79 -31.58 10.60 1.66
N GLU A 80 -32.87 10.63 1.27
CA GLU A 80 -34.00 10.35 2.17
C GLU A 80 -34.42 8.86 2.22
N ILE A 81 -33.72 7.97 1.51
CA ILE A 81 -34.07 6.54 1.50
C ILE A 81 -33.67 5.89 2.84
N ASN A 82 -34.69 5.46 3.61
CA ASN A 82 -34.60 4.90 4.96
C ASN A 82 -33.72 3.62 5.05
N GLU A 83 -33.06 3.41 6.20
CA GLU A 83 -32.18 2.25 6.50
C GLU A 83 -32.86 0.89 6.23
N ASP A 84 -34.16 0.80 6.46
CA ASP A 84 -34.96 -0.41 6.20
C ASP A 84 -34.98 -0.82 4.71
N VAL A 85 -34.96 0.16 3.80
CA VAL A 85 -34.98 -0.08 2.34
C VAL A 85 -33.59 -0.54 1.87
N ALA A 86 -32.52 0.04 2.41
CA ALA A 86 -31.16 -0.42 2.15
C ALA A 86 -30.93 -1.86 2.66
N PHE A 87 -31.47 -2.20 3.83
CA PHE A 87 -31.43 -3.55 4.39
C PHE A 87 -32.18 -4.59 3.53
N ILE A 88 -33.40 -4.25 3.07
CA ILE A 88 -34.19 -5.13 2.19
C ILE A 88 -33.48 -5.35 0.85
N ILE A 89 -32.88 -4.30 0.28
CA ILE A 89 -32.11 -4.39 -0.97
C ILE A 89 -30.86 -5.27 -0.76
N GLY A 90 -30.13 -5.10 0.35
CA GLY A 90 -28.98 -5.95 0.71
C GLY A 90 -29.35 -7.43 0.80
N LYS A 91 -30.44 -7.75 1.50
CA LYS A 91 -30.96 -9.13 1.60
C LYS A 91 -31.33 -9.72 0.24
N TRP A 92 -31.98 -8.92 -0.61
CA TRP A 92 -32.38 -9.33 -1.94
C TRP A 92 -31.19 -9.61 -2.86
N ILE A 93 -30.09 -8.86 -2.72
CA ILE A 93 -28.86 -9.08 -3.48
C ILE A 93 -28.18 -10.39 -3.06
N GLU A 94 -28.17 -10.71 -1.77
CA GLU A 94 -27.60 -11.95 -1.25
C GLU A 94 -28.40 -13.18 -1.72
N GLU A 95 -29.73 -13.09 -1.72
CA GLU A 95 -30.60 -14.12 -2.30
C GLU A 95 -30.34 -14.32 -3.81
N LEU A 96 -30.09 -13.22 -4.54
CA LEU A 96 -29.75 -13.27 -5.95
C LEU A 96 -28.39 -13.93 -6.20
N LYS A 97 -27.41 -13.67 -5.34
CA LYS A 97 -26.07 -14.28 -5.39
C LYS A 97 -26.16 -15.79 -5.25
N VAL A 98 -26.81 -16.28 -4.20
CA VAL A 98 -26.99 -17.71 -3.94
C VAL A 98 -27.71 -18.39 -5.11
N PHE A 99 -28.72 -17.74 -5.67
CA PHE A 99 -29.44 -18.23 -6.84
C PHE A 99 -28.54 -18.37 -8.09
N LEU A 100 -27.73 -17.35 -8.40
CA LEU A 100 -26.83 -17.38 -9.55
C LEU A 100 -25.72 -18.44 -9.40
N GLU A 101 -25.18 -18.60 -8.20
CA GLU A 101 -24.19 -19.64 -7.90
C GLU A 101 -24.76 -21.06 -8.05
N ASP A 102 -26.00 -21.28 -7.60
CA ASP A 102 -26.67 -22.57 -7.77
C ASP A 102 -26.98 -22.85 -9.25
N MET A 103 -27.33 -21.81 -10.02
CA MET A 103 -27.51 -21.92 -11.46
C MET A 103 -26.21 -22.28 -12.19
N VAL A 104 -25.06 -21.71 -11.80
CA VAL A 104 -23.74 -22.12 -12.33
C VAL A 104 -23.45 -23.58 -12.01
N LYS A 105 -23.70 -24.03 -10.78
CA LYS A 105 -23.52 -25.44 -10.38
C LYS A 105 -24.40 -26.37 -11.21
N LYS A 106 -25.65 -25.99 -11.45
CA LYS A 106 -26.62 -26.76 -12.25
C LYS A 106 -26.28 -26.79 -13.74
N LEU A 107 -25.72 -25.70 -14.28
CA LEU A 107 -25.21 -25.67 -15.66
C LEU A 107 -23.98 -26.56 -15.84
N ARG A 108 -23.07 -26.55 -14.86
CA ARG A 108 -21.90 -27.45 -14.85
C ARG A 108 -22.28 -28.92 -14.78
N SER A 109 -23.31 -29.28 -14.01
CA SER A 109 -23.79 -30.66 -13.92
C SER A 109 -24.55 -31.13 -15.17
N LEU A 110 -25.19 -30.21 -15.91
CA LEU A 110 -25.81 -30.51 -17.20
C LEU A 110 -24.77 -30.71 -18.32
N ASN A 111 -23.71 -29.90 -18.35
CA ASN A 111 -22.62 -30.04 -19.33
C ASN A 111 -21.81 -31.34 -19.13
N SER A 112 -21.66 -31.82 -17.89
CA SER A 112 -20.99 -33.10 -17.62
C SER A 112 -21.83 -34.33 -18.02
N ALA A 113 -23.15 -34.18 -18.14
CA ALA A 113 -24.07 -35.27 -18.50
C ALA A 113 -24.25 -35.47 -20.02
N GLN A 114 -23.99 -34.45 -20.84
CA GLN A 114 -24.02 -34.55 -22.32
C GLN A 114 -22.91 -33.69 -22.96
N PRO A 115 -21.74 -34.28 -23.26
CA PRO A 115 -20.60 -33.54 -23.80
C PRO A 115 -20.65 -33.54 -25.33
N ASP A 116 -21.33 -32.56 -25.94
CA ASP A 116 -21.12 -32.25 -27.35
C ASP A 116 -20.17 -31.04 -27.51
N LYS A 117 -19.28 -31.08 -28.50
CA LYS A 117 -18.18 -30.09 -28.61
C LYS A 117 -18.68 -28.66 -28.92
N GLU A 118 -19.86 -28.53 -29.50
CA GLU A 118 -20.45 -27.24 -29.91
C GLU A 118 -21.26 -26.62 -28.77
N GLY A 119 -22.09 -27.41 -28.08
CA GLY A 119 -22.79 -26.99 -26.87
C GLY A 119 -21.81 -26.67 -25.75
N SER A 120 -20.75 -27.45 -25.53
CA SER A 120 -19.75 -27.15 -24.49
C SER A 120 -19.11 -25.75 -24.63
N ARG A 121 -18.95 -25.22 -25.85
CA ARG A 121 -18.44 -23.85 -26.11
C ARG A 121 -19.49 -22.76 -25.82
N GLU A 122 -20.75 -23.00 -26.15
CA GLU A 122 -21.88 -22.12 -25.77
C GLU A 122 -22.16 -22.14 -24.26
N PHE A 123 -21.97 -23.30 -23.62
CA PHE A 123 -22.00 -23.46 -22.17
C PHE A 123 -20.87 -22.67 -21.51
N GLU A 124 -19.63 -22.78 -21.99
CA GLU A 124 -18.50 -21.98 -21.50
C GLU A 124 -18.76 -20.48 -21.61
N THR A 125 -19.31 -20.01 -22.74
CA THR A 125 -19.63 -18.57 -22.92
C THR A 125 -20.80 -18.11 -22.06
N THR A 126 -21.78 -18.97 -21.79
CA THR A 126 -22.91 -18.67 -20.90
C THR A 126 -22.47 -18.69 -19.43
N GLU A 127 -21.62 -19.63 -19.05
CA GLU A 127 -21.01 -19.71 -17.72
C GLU A 127 -20.11 -18.50 -17.44
N VAL A 128 -19.29 -18.07 -18.41
CA VAL A 128 -18.49 -16.83 -18.30
C VAL A 128 -19.38 -15.60 -18.15
N LYS A 129 -20.53 -15.53 -18.86
CA LYS A 129 -21.49 -14.43 -18.69
C LYS A 129 -22.14 -14.43 -17.32
N ILE A 130 -22.55 -15.60 -16.82
CA ILE A 130 -23.18 -15.74 -15.50
C ILE A 130 -22.14 -15.49 -14.39
N ALA A 131 -20.90 -15.95 -14.53
CA ALA A 131 -19.80 -15.60 -13.64
C ALA A 131 -19.55 -14.08 -13.64
N GLY A 132 -19.61 -13.44 -14.82
CA GLY A 132 -19.59 -11.99 -14.95
C GLY A 132 -20.75 -11.30 -14.22
N TRP A 133 -21.95 -11.90 -14.21
CA TRP A 133 -23.09 -11.42 -13.43
C TRP A 133 -22.92 -11.65 -11.93
N VAL A 134 -22.36 -12.78 -11.48
CA VAL A 134 -22.04 -13.05 -10.07
C VAL A 134 -21.06 -12.00 -9.55
N VAL A 135 -19.98 -11.72 -10.29
CA VAL A 135 -19.04 -10.63 -9.94
C VAL A 135 -19.74 -9.27 -9.89
N GLN A 136 -20.68 -9.03 -10.80
CA GLN A 136 -21.46 -7.78 -10.84
C GLN A 136 -22.48 -7.69 -9.69
N VAL A 137 -22.98 -8.81 -9.19
CA VAL A 137 -23.91 -8.91 -8.06
C VAL A 137 -23.16 -8.85 -6.73
N GLU A 138 -21.99 -9.47 -6.60
CA GLU A 138 -21.07 -9.24 -5.46
C GLU A 138 -20.66 -7.77 -5.35
N PHE A 139 -20.45 -7.10 -6.49
CA PHE A 139 -20.20 -5.66 -6.56
C PHE A 139 -21.41 -4.81 -6.13
N ILE A 140 -22.63 -5.34 -6.25
CA ILE A 140 -23.86 -4.67 -5.83
C ILE A 140 -24.20 -5.01 -4.35
N GLY A 141 -23.84 -6.21 -3.88
CA GLY A 141 -24.19 -6.76 -2.57
C GLY A 141 -23.23 -6.40 -1.45
N ASN A 142 -22.00 -6.05 -1.77
CA ASN A 142 -21.15 -5.34 -0.83
C ASN A 142 -21.69 -3.91 -0.68
N VAL A 143 -22.43 -3.68 0.40
CA VAL A 143 -22.63 -2.36 1.03
C VAL A 143 -21.27 -1.90 1.62
N GLY A 144 -20.25 -1.86 0.78
CA GLY A 144 -18.91 -1.39 1.09
C GLY A 144 -18.71 -0.02 0.48
N LEU A 145 -17.90 0.80 1.15
CA LEU A 145 -17.46 2.10 0.67
C LEU A 145 -16.94 2.00 -0.76
N SER A 146 -17.23 3.02 -1.56
CA SER A 146 -16.54 3.21 -2.82
C SER A 146 -15.02 3.28 -2.59
N MET A 147 -14.25 3.13 -3.66
CA MET A 147 -12.81 3.24 -3.55
C MET A 147 -12.34 4.65 -3.24
N LEU A 148 -13.10 5.66 -3.67
CA LEU A 148 -12.84 7.03 -3.26
C LEU A 148 -13.13 7.19 -1.76
N GLU A 149 -14.26 6.66 -1.29
CA GLU A 149 -14.67 6.72 0.11
C GLU A 149 -13.69 5.98 1.03
N THR A 150 -13.17 4.82 0.60
CA THR A 150 -12.11 4.08 1.31
C THR A 150 -10.83 4.92 1.46
N LEU A 151 -10.48 5.69 0.43
CA LEU A 151 -9.33 6.59 0.47
C LEU A 151 -9.62 7.85 1.33
N GLU A 152 -10.84 8.37 1.29
CA GLU A 152 -11.31 9.50 2.10
C GLU A 152 -11.31 9.16 3.59
N GLU A 153 -11.83 8.00 4.00
CA GLU A 153 -11.84 7.55 5.41
C GLU A 153 -10.44 7.38 6.00
N ARG A 154 -9.47 7.00 5.15
CA ARG A 154 -8.05 6.94 5.52
C ARG A 154 -7.35 8.29 5.48
N GLY A 155 -8.03 9.32 4.97
CA GLY A 155 -7.53 10.70 4.88
C GLY A 155 -6.62 10.96 3.68
N PHE A 156 -6.58 10.08 2.67
CA PHE A 156 -5.67 10.23 1.52
C PHE A 156 -6.09 11.33 0.54
N VAL A 157 -7.34 11.80 0.57
CA VAL A 157 -7.85 12.76 -0.41
C VAL A 157 -7.81 14.17 0.16
N ASN A 158 -7.05 15.07 -0.48
CA ASN A 158 -6.94 16.48 -0.12
C ASN A 158 -7.67 17.38 -1.13
N GLN A 159 -7.22 17.39 -2.39
CA GLN A 159 -7.88 18.15 -3.47
C GLN A 159 -8.12 17.25 -4.67
N ILE A 160 -9.28 17.39 -5.32
CA ILE A 160 -9.66 16.64 -6.51
C ILE A 160 -9.61 17.56 -7.73
N ALA A 161 -8.90 17.12 -8.78
CA ALA A 161 -8.93 17.73 -10.10
C ALA A 161 -10.16 17.20 -10.85
N GLY A 162 -11.20 18.05 -10.94
CA GLY A 162 -12.57 17.67 -11.32
C GLY A 162 -13.50 17.72 -10.11
N THR A 163 -14.70 17.14 -10.20
CA THR A 163 -15.60 17.06 -9.04
C THR A 163 -15.47 15.74 -8.29
N ARG A 164 -15.78 15.75 -6.99
CA ARG A 164 -15.84 14.53 -6.17
C ARG A 164 -16.79 13.51 -6.77
N ASP A 165 -17.97 13.95 -7.19
CA ASP A 165 -19.00 13.06 -7.73
C ASP A 165 -18.59 12.44 -9.06
N GLU A 166 -17.92 13.18 -9.95
CA GLU A 166 -17.37 12.60 -11.18
C GLU A 166 -16.34 11.50 -10.87
N LEU A 167 -15.43 11.76 -9.93
CA LEU A 167 -14.40 10.78 -9.54
C LEU A 167 -15.02 9.54 -8.89
N ASN A 168 -15.95 9.74 -7.95
CA ASN A 168 -16.65 8.66 -7.27
C ASN A 168 -17.39 7.78 -8.27
N ASN A 169 -18.18 8.40 -9.14
CA ASN A 169 -18.92 7.72 -10.19
C ASN A 169 -17.99 6.96 -11.15
N LEU A 170 -16.87 7.55 -11.54
CA LEU A 170 -15.87 6.91 -12.39
C LEU A 170 -15.32 5.63 -11.74
N MET A 171 -14.91 5.72 -10.47
CA MET A 171 -14.35 4.58 -9.73
C MET A 171 -15.39 3.50 -9.43
N ILE A 172 -16.66 3.87 -9.26
CA ILE A 172 -17.79 2.92 -9.10
C ILE A 172 -18.04 2.18 -10.41
N ARG A 173 -18.05 2.87 -11.55
CA ARG A 173 -18.35 2.24 -12.84
C ARG A 173 -17.21 1.39 -13.36
N LYS A 174 -15.97 1.78 -13.06
CA LYS A 174 -14.78 1.20 -13.71
C LYS A 174 -13.57 1.18 -12.77
N ARG A 175 -12.84 0.06 -12.80
CA ARG A 175 -11.48 -0.06 -12.26
C ARG A 175 -10.50 0.69 -13.17
N VAL A 176 -10.43 2.00 -12.99
CA VAL A 176 -9.52 2.88 -13.75
C VAL A 176 -8.07 2.67 -13.33
N GLY A 177 -7.13 2.79 -14.27
CA GLY A 177 -5.71 2.79 -13.91
C GLY A 177 -5.33 4.09 -13.20
N ALA A 178 -4.51 3.97 -12.15
CA ALA A 178 -3.94 5.10 -11.42
C ALA A 178 -2.43 5.10 -11.50
N TYR A 179 -1.80 6.27 -11.37
CA TYR A 179 -0.35 6.36 -11.25
C TYR A 179 0.13 7.39 -10.24
N VAL A 180 1.32 7.13 -9.70
CA VAL A 180 2.13 8.04 -8.89
C VAL A 180 3.51 8.16 -9.53
N GLY A 181 3.97 9.39 -9.76
CA GLY A 181 5.30 9.67 -10.28
C GLY A 181 6.30 9.99 -9.17
N ILE A 182 7.56 9.60 -9.35
CA ILE A 182 8.68 10.01 -8.50
C ILE A 182 9.92 10.35 -9.32
N ASP A 183 10.49 11.52 -9.07
CA ASP A 183 11.75 11.95 -9.65
C ASP A 183 12.93 11.50 -8.77
N PRO A 184 13.94 10.78 -9.32
CA PRO A 184 15.11 10.31 -8.56
C PRO A 184 16.09 11.44 -8.20
N THR A 185 15.68 12.29 -7.25
CA THR A 185 16.43 13.48 -6.84
C THR A 185 17.57 13.20 -5.88
N ALA A 186 17.48 12.09 -5.14
CA ALA A 186 18.48 11.57 -4.22
C ALA A 186 18.65 10.07 -4.45
N SER A 187 19.64 9.45 -3.80
CA SER A 187 19.89 8.00 -3.89
C SER A 187 18.84 7.15 -3.14
N SER A 188 17.93 7.78 -2.39
CA SER A 188 16.88 7.10 -1.65
C SER A 188 15.59 7.91 -1.63
N MET A 189 14.46 7.24 -1.49
CA MET A 189 13.23 7.84 -1.00
C MET A 189 13.30 8.15 0.50
N HIS A 190 12.43 9.02 0.98
CA HIS A 190 12.20 9.30 2.40
C HIS A 190 10.73 9.07 2.73
N VAL A 191 10.39 8.97 4.02
CA VAL A 191 9.03 8.66 4.51
C VAL A 191 7.93 9.51 3.84
N GLY A 192 8.18 10.81 3.64
CA GLY A 192 7.20 11.70 3.00
C GLY A 192 6.81 11.32 1.56
N HIS A 193 7.67 10.61 0.83
CA HIS A 193 7.32 10.14 -0.52
C HIS A 193 6.29 9.02 -0.50
N LEU A 194 6.07 8.33 0.64
CA LEU A 194 5.23 7.13 0.64
C LEU A 194 3.74 7.42 0.68
N ILE A 195 3.27 8.61 1.08
CA ILE A 195 1.82 8.85 1.21
C ILE A 195 1.07 8.68 -0.14
N PRO A 196 1.52 9.28 -1.27
CA PRO A 196 0.90 9.02 -2.57
C PRO A 196 0.97 7.54 -2.97
N PHE A 197 2.09 6.87 -2.69
CA PHE A 197 2.26 5.44 -2.97
C PHE A 197 1.29 4.58 -2.16
N MET A 198 1.03 4.91 -0.89
CA MET A 198 0.08 4.18 -0.05
C MET A 198 -1.33 4.27 -0.62
N ALA A 199 -1.76 5.45 -1.10
CA ALA A 199 -3.04 5.59 -1.80
C ALA A 199 -3.09 4.71 -3.07
N LEU A 200 -2.01 4.69 -3.85
CA LEU A 200 -1.88 3.83 -5.04
C LEU A 200 -1.92 2.34 -4.68
N PHE A 201 -1.24 1.92 -3.61
CA PHE A 201 -1.23 0.55 -3.14
C PHE A 201 -2.61 0.12 -2.62
N TRP A 202 -3.34 0.99 -1.91
CA TRP A 202 -4.73 0.71 -1.54
C TRP A 202 -5.62 0.46 -2.75
N MET A 203 -5.47 1.26 -3.81
CA MET A 203 -6.16 1.04 -5.09
C MET A 203 -5.77 -0.30 -5.72
N TYR A 204 -4.47 -0.60 -5.79
CA TYR A 204 -3.95 -1.87 -6.31
C TYR A 204 -4.55 -3.08 -5.59
N LEU A 205 -4.60 -3.04 -4.25
CA LEU A 205 -5.12 -4.13 -3.44
C LEU A 205 -6.60 -4.40 -3.71
N HIS A 206 -7.36 -3.38 -4.08
CA HIS A 206 -8.77 -3.49 -4.49
C HIS A 206 -8.98 -3.72 -6.01
N GLY A 207 -7.93 -4.14 -6.71
CA GLY A 207 -8.00 -4.55 -8.12
C GLY A 207 -8.01 -3.41 -9.13
N TYR A 208 -7.57 -2.20 -8.75
CA TYR A 208 -7.33 -1.13 -9.72
C TYR A 208 -5.95 -1.32 -10.34
N PRO A 209 -5.79 -1.14 -11.66
CA PRO A 209 -4.47 -1.06 -12.26
C PRO A 209 -3.69 0.09 -11.64
N ALA A 210 -2.44 -0.16 -11.28
CA ALA A 210 -1.63 0.78 -10.52
C ALA A 210 -0.22 0.86 -11.09
N VAL A 211 0.23 2.09 -11.36
CA VAL A 211 1.51 2.35 -12.01
C VAL A 211 2.36 3.25 -11.14
N THR A 212 3.55 2.78 -10.77
CA THR A 212 4.62 3.66 -10.30
C THR A 212 5.42 4.15 -11.50
N LEU A 213 5.52 5.46 -11.67
CA LEU A 213 6.33 6.08 -12.71
C LEU A 213 7.64 6.63 -12.15
N LEU A 214 8.76 6.11 -12.63
CA LEU A 214 10.09 6.62 -12.36
C LEU A 214 10.45 7.73 -13.35
N GLY A 215 10.76 8.91 -12.83
CA GLY A 215 11.11 10.10 -13.58
C GLY A 215 12.54 10.13 -14.10
N GLY A 216 12.99 9.09 -14.81
CA GLY A 216 14.38 8.98 -15.28
C GLY A 216 14.83 10.16 -16.16
N ALA A 217 13.96 10.61 -17.07
CA ALA A 217 14.23 11.77 -17.92
C ALA A 217 13.88 13.10 -17.23
N THR A 218 12.73 13.17 -16.54
CA THR A 218 12.26 14.38 -15.84
C THR A 218 13.18 14.83 -14.72
N ALA A 219 13.88 13.91 -14.05
CA ALA A 219 14.89 14.26 -13.07
C ALA A 219 16.08 15.06 -13.64
N GLY A 220 16.33 14.99 -14.95
CA GLY A 220 17.31 15.82 -15.64
C GLY A 220 16.87 17.27 -15.86
N VAL A 221 15.56 17.51 -15.87
CA VAL A 221 14.92 18.84 -16.00
C VAL A 221 14.74 19.46 -14.62
N GLY A 222 14.15 18.70 -13.69
CA GLY A 222 13.88 19.09 -12.32
C GLY A 222 12.54 19.81 -12.14
N ASP A 223 11.70 19.29 -11.25
CA ASP A 223 10.43 19.92 -10.86
C ASP A 223 10.66 21.23 -10.06
N PRO A 224 10.14 22.39 -10.52
CA PRO A 224 10.19 23.65 -9.76
C PRO A 224 9.16 23.73 -8.62
N THR A 225 8.24 22.78 -8.54
CA THR A 225 7.09 22.83 -7.63
C THR A 225 7.52 22.85 -6.15
N GLY A 226 6.97 23.81 -5.38
CA GLY A 226 7.21 23.93 -3.94
C GLY A 226 8.62 24.40 -3.55
N ARG A 227 9.38 25.02 -4.46
CA ARG A 227 10.75 25.51 -4.23
C ARG A 227 10.90 26.99 -4.56
N SER A 228 11.73 27.68 -3.78
CA SER A 228 12.10 29.09 -3.99
C SER A 228 13.38 29.26 -4.81
N THR A 229 14.25 28.25 -4.86
CA THR A 229 15.54 28.29 -5.55
C THR A 229 15.64 27.27 -6.68
N ALA A 230 16.51 27.56 -7.65
CA ALA A 230 16.84 26.66 -8.75
C ALA A 230 17.44 25.36 -8.21
N ARG A 231 17.16 24.25 -8.88
CA ARG A 231 17.74 22.96 -8.53
C ARG A 231 19.19 22.90 -9.00
N VAL A 232 20.10 22.52 -8.09
CA VAL A 232 21.47 22.16 -8.49
C VAL A 232 21.39 20.94 -9.41
N GLN A 233 21.81 21.11 -10.66
CA GLN A 233 21.81 20.02 -11.62
C GLN A 233 22.85 18.97 -11.22
N SER A 234 22.40 17.75 -10.94
CA SER A 234 23.28 16.61 -10.74
C SER A 234 23.83 16.13 -12.08
N THR A 235 25.00 15.48 -12.10
CA THR A 235 25.53 14.90 -13.33
C THR A 235 24.66 13.74 -13.80
N ARG A 236 24.69 13.43 -15.11
CA ARG A 236 23.96 12.30 -15.69
C ARG A 236 24.28 10.97 -14.97
N HIS A 237 25.54 10.79 -14.57
CA HIS A 237 25.98 9.60 -13.84
C HIS A 237 25.27 9.48 -12.48
N VAL A 238 25.25 10.56 -11.69
CA VAL A 238 24.55 10.57 -10.39
C VAL A 238 23.07 10.28 -10.56
N ARG A 239 22.41 10.88 -11.56
CA ARG A 239 20.99 10.60 -11.84
C ARG A 239 20.75 9.14 -12.15
N MET A 240 21.54 8.54 -13.03
CA MET A 240 21.41 7.12 -13.39
C MET A 240 21.59 6.20 -12.16
N VAL A 241 22.53 6.52 -11.28
CA VAL A 241 22.73 5.78 -10.03
C VAL A 241 21.52 5.92 -9.10
N ASN A 242 21.03 7.14 -8.89
CA ASN A 242 19.83 7.40 -8.09
C ASN A 242 18.59 6.68 -8.65
N THR A 243 18.40 6.71 -9.97
CA THR A 243 17.30 6.02 -10.68
C THR A 243 17.31 4.53 -10.33
N ARG A 244 18.47 3.86 -10.41
CA ARG A 244 18.60 2.43 -10.09
C ARG A 244 18.28 2.12 -8.63
N TYR A 245 18.77 2.93 -7.69
CA TYR A 245 18.49 2.73 -6.26
C TYR A 245 17.01 2.90 -5.95
N ILE A 246 16.37 3.96 -6.47
CA ILE A 246 14.95 4.21 -6.26
C ILE A 246 14.10 3.13 -6.92
N GLU A 247 14.46 2.67 -8.12
CA GLU A 247 13.79 1.55 -8.78
C GLU A 247 13.81 0.28 -7.92
N ALA A 248 14.98 -0.07 -7.35
CA ALA A 248 15.11 -1.21 -6.46
C ALA A 248 14.26 -1.06 -5.18
N GLN A 249 14.20 0.15 -4.60
CA GLN A 249 13.34 0.44 -3.45
C GLN A 249 11.85 0.28 -3.80
N ILE A 250 11.41 0.77 -4.96
CA ILE A 250 10.03 0.62 -5.44
C ILE A 250 9.68 -0.86 -5.63
N GLN A 251 10.55 -1.63 -6.28
CA GLN A 251 10.33 -3.08 -6.49
C GLN A 251 10.19 -3.82 -5.15
N ARG A 252 11.02 -3.47 -4.16
CA ARG A 252 10.92 -4.03 -2.80
C ARG A 252 9.60 -3.66 -2.12
N LEU A 253 9.16 -2.40 -2.21
CA LEU A 253 7.85 -1.98 -1.70
C LEU A 253 6.72 -2.79 -2.31
N TRP A 254 6.67 -2.93 -3.65
CA TRP A 254 5.66 -3.73 -4.33
C TRP A 254 5.58 -5.17 -3.84
N LYS A 255 6.74 -5.81 -3.61
CA LYS A 255 6.82 -7.15 -3.03
C LYS A 255 6.22 -7.19 -1.62
N ASN A 256 6.62 -6.25 -0.77
CA ASN A 256 6.18 -6.22 0.63
C ASN A 256 4.70 -5.84 0.79
N VAL A 257 4.16 -5.00 -0.11
CA VAL A 257 2.72 -4.69 -0.18
C VAL A 257 1.89 -5.95 -0.38
N ALA A 258 2.31 -6.85 -1.27
CA ALA A 258 1.59 -8.10 -1.51
C ALA A 258 1.58 -9.00 -0.24
N ILE A 259 2.73 -9.10 0.44
CA ILE A 259 2.88 -9.90 1.68
C ILE A 259 2.02 -9.32 2.81
N LEU A 260 2.09 -8.01 3.04
CA LEU A 260 1.30 -7.34 4.08
C LEU A 260 -0.21 -7.40 3.81
N ALA A 261 -0.60 -7.37 2.54
CA ALA A 261 -2.00 -7.53 2.17
C ALA A 261 -2.53 -8.94 2.49
N GLU A 262 -1.74 -10.00 2.23
CA GLU A 262 -2.13 -11.37 2.62
C GLU A 262 -2.26 -11.51 4.14
N LYS A 263 -1.42 -10.80 4.90
CA LYS A 263 -1.43 -10.80 6.36
C LYS A 263 -2.66 -10.10 6.96
N HIS A 264 -3.09 -8.96 6.39
CA HIS A 264 -4.09 -8.09 7.02
C HIS A 264 -5.44 -8.05 6.31
N LEU A 265 -5.51 -8.39 5.03
CA LEU A 265 -6.68 -8.18 4.17
C LEU A 265 -7.24 -9.50 3.64
N THR A 266 -7.61 -10.39 4.56
CA THR A 266 -8.18 -11.71 4.27
C THR A 266 -9.51 -11.67 3.51
N GLU A 267 -10.21 -10.54 3.56
CA GLU A 267 -11.48 -10.31 2.87
C GLU A 267 -11.30 -10.00 1.37
N ILE A 268 -10.11 -9.61 0.94
CA ILE A 268 -9.83 -9.39 -0.48
C ILE A 268 -9.64 -10.77 -1.13
N PRO A 269 -10.53 -11.18 -2.06
CA PRO A 269 -10.45 -12.51 -2.63
C PRO A 269 -9.09 -12.75 -3.27
N SER A 270 -8.50 -13.92 -3.03
CA SER A 270 -7.19 -14.31 -3.55
C SER A 270 -7.11 -14.29 -5.09
N HIS A 271 -8.25 -14.37 -5.76
CA HIS A 271 -8.39 -14.31 -7.21
C HIS A 271 -8.62 -12.88 -7.76
N THR A 272 -8.52 -11.84 -6.93
CA THR A 272 -8.58 -10.45 -7.39
C THR A 272 -7.43 -10.22 -8.36
N GLN A 273 -7.75 -9.94 -9.63
CA GLN A 273 -6.71 -9.65 -10.62
C GLN A 273 -6.05 -8.31 -10.27
N ARG A 274 -4.76 -8.37 -9.94
CA ARG A 274 -3.95 -7.21 -9.57
C ARG A 274 -2.98 -6.88 -10.72
N ASP A 275 -3.00 -5.64 -11.23
CA ASP A 275 -2.11 -5.15 -12.30
C ASP A 275 -1.24 -4.01 -11.77
N GLY A 276 -0.08 -4.36 -11.21
CA GLY A 276 0.93 -3.42 -10.71
C GLY A 276 2.10 -3.30 -11.69
N LYS A 277 2.49 -2.08 -12.06
CA LYS A 277 3.60 -1.82 -12.98
C LYS A 277 4.57 -0.77 -12.44
N VAL A 278 5.85 -0.96 -12.72
CA VAL A 278 6.89 0.06 -12.54
C VAL A 278 7.36 0.45 -13.95
N LEU A 279 7.21 1.72 -14.31
CA LEU A 279 7.61 2.25 -15.62
C LEU A 279 8.67 3.34 -15.44
N ASN A 280 9.44 3.62 -16.48
CA ASN A 280 10.41 4.71 -16.50
C ASN A 280 10.15 5.65 -17.68
N ASN A 281 9.96 6.95 -17.43
CA ASN A 281 9.64 7.88 -18.51
C ASN A 281 10.79 8.13 -19.50
N ASP A 282 12.03 7.74 -19.15
CA ASP A 282 13.14 7.74 -20.10
C ASP A 282 12.86 6.81 -21.30
N ASP A 283 12.01 5.78 -21.13
CA ASP A 283 11.67 4.83 -22.19
C ASP A 283 10.96 5.48 -23.39
N TRP A 284 10.25 6.58 -23.17
CA TRP A 284 9.56 7.33 -24.24
C TRP A 284 10.06 8.77 -24.40
N LEU A 285 10.39 9.49 -23.31
CA LEU A 285 10.84 10.88 -23.39
C LEU A 285 12.20 11.03 -24.07
N SER A 286 13.06 10.02 -24.03
CA SER A 286 14.35 10.05 -24.75
C SER A 286 14.20 9.91 -26.27
N LYS A 287 13.04 9.47 -26.75
CA LYS A 287 12.78 9.11 -28.17
C LYS A 287 11.79 10.05 -28.86
N ILE A 288 11.17 10.96 -28.12
CA ILE A 288 10.09 11.80 -28.63
C ILE A 288 10.61 13.09 -29.28
N SER A 289 9.97 13.48 -30.39
CA SER A 289 10.19 14.79 -31.00
C SER A 289 9.43 15.88 -30.25
N ILE A 290 10.06 17.04 -30.05
CA ILE A 290 9.36 18.22 -29.54
C ILE A 290 8.14 18.59 -30.39
N MET A 291 8.18 18.32 -31.70
CA MET A 291 7.06 18.58 -32.60
C MET A 291 5.84 17.70 -32.27
N ASP A 292 6.06 16.45 -31.83
CA ASP A 292 4.97 15.56 -31.42
C ASP A 292 4.32 16.06 -30.14
N VAL A 293 5.12 16.52 -29.17
CA VAL A 293 4.64 17.10 -27.91
C VAL A 293 3.79 18.35 -28.19
N LEU A 294 4.35 19.30 -28.93
CA LEU A 294 3.67 20.56 -29.25
C LEU A 294 2.41 20.34 -30.08
N GLY A 295 2.46 19.45 -31.06
CA GLY A 295 1.33 19.13 -31.93
C GLY A 295 0.18 18.40 -31.23
N THR A 296 0.48 17.56 -30.23
CA THR A 296 -0.53 16.73 -29.57
C THR A 296 -1.15 17.41 -28.34
N ILE A 297 -0.32 17.91 -27.42
CA ILE A 297 -0.79 18.46 -26.14
C ILE A 297 -0.51 19.95 -26.00
N GLY A 298 0.42 20.52 -26.77
CA GLY A 298 0.86 21.91 -26.62
C GLY A 298 -0.27 22.93 -26.69
N SER A 299 -1.20 22.77 -27.65
CA SER A 299 -2.36 23.68 -27.79
C SER A 299 -3.41 23.53 -26.69
N GLY A 300 -3.40 22.40 -25.97
CA GLY A 300 -4.24 22.16 -24.79
C GLY A 300 -3.71 22.83 -23.53
N LEU A 301 -2.43 23.21 -23.49
CA LEU A 301 -1.78 23.84 -22.36
C LEU A 301 -1.75 25.36 -22.54
N ARG A 302 -2.62 26.08 -21.82
CA ARG A 302 -2.72 27.54 -21.92
C ARG A 302 -1.64 28.23 -21.09
N LEU A 303 -0.96 29.20 -21.70
CA LEU A 303 0.15 29.92 -21.07
C LEU A 303 -0.30 30.72 -19.83
N GLY A 304 -1.46 31.37 -19.87
CA GLY A 304 -1.99 32.15 -18.74
C GLY A 304 -2.09 31.35 -17.44
N PRO A 305 -2.82 30.21 -17.42
CA PRO A 305 -2.87 29.31 -16.27
C PRO A 305 -1.50 28.78 -15.83
N LEU A 306 -0.58 28.46 -16.75
CA LEU A 306 0.76 28.01 -16.41
C LEU A 306 1.56 29.08 -15.68
N LEU A 307 1.55 30.33 -16.19
CA LEU A 307 2.22 31.48 -15.58
C LEU A 307 1.53 31.94 -14.29
N GLY A 308 0.22 31.70 -14.17
CA GLY A 308 -0.59 32.10 -13.03
C GLY A 308 -0.32 31.32 -11.75
N ARG A 309 0.38 30.18 -11.83
CA ARG A 309 0.71 29.32 -10.68
C ARG A 309 1.64 30.02 -9.70
N ASP A 310 1.36 29.87 -8.42
CA ASP A 310 2.18 30.47 -7.35
C ASP A 310 3.63 30.01 -7.42
N THR A 311 3.89 28.73 -7.72
CA THR A 311 5.25 28.20 -7.89
C THR A 311 6.00 28.87 -9.03
N VAL A 312 5.31 29.15 -10.13
CA VAL A 312 5.89 29.81 -11.30
C VAL A 312 6.13 31.29 -11.00
N LYS A 313 5.15 31.98 -10.42
CA LYS A 313 5.28 33.38 -9.99
C LYS A 313 6.45 33.57 -9.03
N THR A 314 6.51 32.80 -7.95
CA THR A 314 7.57 32.91 -6.94
C THR A 314 8.96 32.66 -7.54
N ARG A 315 9.12 31.70 -8.45
CA ARG A 315 10.41 31.45 -9.12
C ARG A 315 10.75 32.53 -10.15
N MET A 316 9.77 33.07 -10.88
CA MET A 316 9.98 34.19 -11.80
C MET A 316 10.39 35.47 -11.06
N GLU A 317 9.88 35.69 -9.85
CA GLU A 317 10.22 36.83 -8.97
C GLU A 317 11.54 36.65 -8.24
N SER A 318 12.10 35.43 -8.22
CA SER A 318 13.39 35.15 -7.58
C SER A 318 14.56 35.79 -8.34
N SER A 319 15.67 36.08 -7.65
CA SER A 319 16.87 36.71 -8.24
C SER A 319 17.43 35.95 -9.45
N ASP A 320 17.27 34.63 -9.46
CA ASP A 320 17.81 33.74 -10.49
C ASP A 320 16.80 33.47 -11.62
N GLY A 321 15.55 33.92 -11.45
CA GLY A 321 14.44 33.63 -12.35
C GLY A 321 14.12 32.14 -12.47
N MET A 322 13.31 31.82 -13.50
CA MET A 322 12.96 30.45 -13.89
C MET A 322 13.55 30.14 -15.27
N SER A 323 14.23 28.99 -15.40
CA SER A 323 14.73 28.53 -16.68
C SER A 323 13.61 27.99 -17.59
N PHE A 324 13.82 28.02 -18.90
CA PHE A 324 12.87 27.42 -19.86
C PHE A 324 12.67 25.92 -19.62
N SER A 325 13.73 25.22 -19.20
CA SER A 325 13.67 23.80 -18.85
C SER A 325 12.71 23.55 -17.68
N GLU A 326 12.84 24.29 -16.57
CA GLU A 326 11.92 24.20 -15.42
C GLU A 326 10.48 24.56 -15.83
N PHE A 327 10.32 25.58 -16.67
CA PHE A 327 9.01 25.99 -17.18
C PHE A 327 8.31 24.89 -18.00
N CYS A 328 9.07 24.09 -18.75
CA CYS A 328 8.54 22.98 -19.54
C CYS A 328 8.23 21.71 -18.73
N TYR A 329 8.60 21.64 -17.45
CA TYR A 329 8.38 20.44 -16.62
C TYR A 329 6.91 19.95 -16.61
N PRO A 330 5.89 20.82 -16.41
CA PRO A 330 4.49 20.39 -16.44
C PRO A 330 4.04 19.82 -17.79
N VAL A 331 4.69 20.24 -18.89
CA VAL A 331 4.42 19.72 -20.24
C VAL A 331 4.91 18.26 -20.35
N LEU A 332 6.10 17.96 -19.80
CA LEU A 332 6.66 16.61 -19.77
C LEU A 332 5.81 15.68 -18.89
N GLN A 333 5.39 16.14 -17.71
CA GLN A 333 4.50 15.38 -16.82
C GLN A 333 3.12 15.13 -17.47
N ALA A 334 2.57 16.11 -18.20
CA ALA A 334 1.35 15.92 -18.98
C ALA A 334 1.53 14.89 -20.11
N TRP A 335 2.70 14.87 -20.76
CA TRP A 335 3.02 13.88 -21.77
C TRP A 335 3.13 12.46 -21.19
N ASP A 336 3.78 12.30 -20.03
CA ASP A 336 3.86 11.02 -19.33
C ASP A 336 2.46 10.46 -19.06
N TRP A 337 1.56 11.31 -18.57
CA TRP A 337 0.17 10.90 -18.34
C TRP A 337 -0.53 10.56 -19.65
N TRP A 338 -0.38 11.34 -20.71
CA TRP A 338 -0.96 11.02 -22.02
C TRP A 338 -0.49 9.67 -22.57
N HIS A 339 0.80 9.35 -22.43
CA HIS A 339 1.36 8.07 -22.82
C HIS A 339 0.68 6.91 -22.08
N MET A 340 0.66 6.97 -20.75
CA MET A 340 0.05 5.93 -19.91
C MET A 340 -1.47 5.85 -20.02
N PHE A 341 -2.13 6.98 -20.29
CA PHE A 341 -3.57 7.03 -20.55
C PHE A 341 -3.94 6.17 -21.76
N ARG A 342 -3.13 6.24 -22.83
CA ARG A 342 -3.32 5.46 -24.05
C ARG A 342 -2.90 4.02 -23.94
N GLN A 343 -1.75 3.75 -23.32
CA GLN A 343 -1.14 2.41 -23.34
C GLN A 343 -1.49 1.55 -22.12
N ASN A 344 -1.74 2.19 -20.97
CA ASN A 344 -1.85 1.51 -19.67
C ASN A 344 -3.22 1.73 -19.00
N ARG A 345 -4.19 2.35 -19.69
CA ARG A 345 -5.53 2.68 -19.15
C ARG A 345 -5.48 3.55 -17.89
N VAL A 346 -4.43 4.36 -17.76
CA VAL A 346 -4.22 5.23 -16.60
C VAL A 346 -5.05 6.50 -16.77
N GLN A 347 -6.20 6.55 -16.09
CA GLN A 347 -7.10 7.71 -16.10
C GLN A 347 -6.95 8.57 -14.86
N LEU A 348 -6.25 8.10 -13.83
CA LEU A 348 -6.11 8.79 -12.55
C LEU A 348 -4.65 9.13 -12.25
N GLN A 349 -4.37 10.40 -11.96
CA GLN A 349 -3.09 10.81 -11.37
C GLN A 349 -3.24 11.08 -9.88
N ILE A 350 -2.32 10.51 -9.08
CA ILE A 350 -2.20 10.77 -7.64
C ILE A 350 -0.87 11.48 -7.40
N GLY A 351 -0.87 12.54 -6.60
CA GLY A 351 0.34 13.29 -6.24
C GLY A 351 0.29 13.88 -4.84
N GLY A 352 1.39 14.48 -4.38
CA GLY A 352 1.38 15.31 -3.17
C GLY A 352 0.54 16.57 -3.34
N ALA A 353 0.18 17.23 -2.24
CA ALA A 353 -0.58 18.49 -2.25
C ALA A 353 0.04 19.57 -3.16
N ASP A 354 1.37 19.59 -3.26
CA ASP A 354 2.14 20.48 -4.10
C ASP A 354 1.95 20.21 -5.61
N GLN A 355 1.58 18.99 -6.01
CA GLN A 355 1.42 18.58 -7.40
C GLN A 355 0.07 18.96 -8.03
N TYR A 356 -0.85 19.57 -7.28
CA TYR A 356 -2.21 19.86 -7.75
C TYR A 356 -2.22 20.65 -9.07
N GLY A 357 -1.37 21.67 -9.18
CA GLY A 357 -1.25 22.48 -10.41
C GLY A 357 -0.85 21.64 -11.62
N ASN A 358 0.13 20.75 -11.48
CA ASN A 358 0.61 19.91 -12.58
C ASN A 358 -0.43 18.86 -12.99
N ILE A 359 -1.15 18.28 -12.02
CA ILE A 359 -2.27 17.37 -12.27
C ILE A 359 -3.36 18.06 -13.09
N LEU A 360 -3.76 19.28 -12.73
CA LEU A 360 -4.75 20.04 -13.52
C LEU A 360 -4.30 20.25 -14.96
N SER A 361 -3.03 20.63 -15.18
CA SER A 361 -2.49 20.77 -16.55
C SER A 361 -2.49 19.47 -17.33
N GLY A 362 -2.11 18.36 -16.70
CA GLY A 362 -2.15 17.05 -17.32
C GLY A 362 -3.57 16.67 -17.73
N MET A 363 -4.55 16.92 -16.86
CA MET A 363 -5.97 16.68 -17.13
C MET A 363 -6.45 17.48 -18.35
N ASP A 364 -6.14 18.77 -18.43
CA ASP A 364 -6.52 19.63 -19.55
C ASP A 364 -5.84 19.21 -20.86
N ALA A 365 -4.55 18.88 -20.80
CA ALA A 365 -3.77 18.38 -21.93
C ALA A 365 -4.36 17.09 -22.51
N ILE A 366 -4.73 16.13 -21.65
CA ILE A 366 -5.33 14.86 -22.09
C ILE A 366 -6.74 15.06 -22.65
N LYS A 367 -7.55 15.92 -22.02
CA LYS A 367 -8.87 16.28 -22.56
C LYS A 367 -8.75 16.88 -23.96
N TYR A 368 -7.76 17.75 -24.18
CA TYR A 368 -7.49 18.32 -25.51
C TYR A 368 -7.00 17.27 -26.51
N ALA A 369 -6.01 16.46 -26.14
CA ALA A 369 -5.44 15.43 -26.99
C ALA A 369 -6.49 14.35 -27.36
N GLY A 370 -7.35 13.96 -26.42
CA GLY A 370 -8.46 13.04 -26.66
C GLY A 370 -9.49 13.58 -27.66
N LYS A 371 -9.82 14.88 -27.58
CA LYS A 371 -10.74 15.55 -28.53
C LYS A 371 -10.17 15.66 -29.95
N THR A 372 -8.86 15.87 -30.06
CA THR A 372 -8.17 16.12 -31.34
C THR A 372 -7.67 14.86 -32.03
N SER A 373 -7.36 13.80 -31.27
CA SER A 373 -6.87 12.52 -31.80
C SER A 373 -7.98 11.53 -32.18
N SER A 374 -9.25 11.83 -31.87
CA SER A 374 -10.38 10.97 -32.21
C SER A 374 -10.71 11.05 -33.71
N PRO A 375 -10.96 9.92 -34.41
CA PRO A 375 -11.38 9.91 -35.83
C PRO A 375 -12.63 10.76 -36.08
N SER A 376 -13.47 10.89 -35.05
CA SER A 376 -14.61 11.81 -35.00
C SER A 376 -14.15 13.12 -34.36
N LYS A 377 -13.47 13.97 -35.15
CA LYS A 377 -12.97 15.28 -34.69
C LYS A 377 -14.07 16.04 -33.94
N GLY A 378 -13.81 16.42 -32.68
CA GLY A 378 -14.67 17.28 -31.88
C GLY A 378 -15.65 16.59 -30.92
N LYS A 379 -15.68 15.26 -30.84
CA LYS A 379 -16.47 14.58 -29.80
C LYS A 379 -15.75 14.62 -28.46
N GLU A 380 -16.46 15.07 -27.41
CA GLU A 380 -15.93 15.03 -26.05
C GLU A 380 -15.64 13.59 -25.61
N LEU A 381 -14.63 13.42 -24.74
CA LEU A 381 -14.39 12.15 -24.06
C LEU A 381 -15.67 11.74 -23.33
N SER A 382 -16.02 10.45 -23.40
CA SER A 382 -17.14 9.96 -22.60
C SER A 382 -16.83 10.17 -21.11
N PRO A 383 -17.86 10.36 -20.25
CA PRO A 383 -17.65 10.45 -18.80
C PRO A 383 -16.79 9.31 -18.24
N ASP A 384 -16.94 8.09 -18.78
CA ASP A 384 -16.19 6.90 -18.36
C ASP A 384 -14.71 6.88 -18.84
N SER A 385 -14.32 7.85 -19.68
CA SER A 385 -12.96 8.02 -20.22
C SER A 385 -12.31 9.33 -19.74
N MET A 386 -12.93 10.05 -18.80
CA MET A 386 -12.36 11.32 -18.34
C MET A 386 -11.07 11.08 -17.55
N PRO A 387 -10.00 11.85 -17.83
CA PRO A 387 -8.85 11.93 -16.95
C PRO A 387 -9.26 12.70 -15.69
N MET A 388 -8.87 12.18 -14.53
CA MET A 388 -9.12 12.76 -13.22
C MET A 388 -7.84 12.73 -12.40
N GLY A 389 -7.78 13.47 -11.31
CA GLY A 389 -6.66 13.34 -10.38
C GLY A 389 -7.04 13.79 -8.98
N PHE A 390 -6.24 13.40 -8.01
CA PHE A 390 -6.33 13.97 -6.67
C PHE A 390 -4.96 14.09 -6.02
N THR A 391 -4.86 14.96 -5.04
CA THR A 391 -3.67 15.08 -4.20
C THR A 391 -3.88 14.46 -2.84
N VAL A 392 -2.80 13.94 -2.27
CA VAL A 392 -2.73 13.54 -0.86
C VAL A 392 -2.29 14.70 0.02
N PRO A 393 -2.71 14.75 1.30
CA PRO A 393 -2.34 15.84 2.19
C PRO A 393 -0.83 15.86 2.45
N LEU A 394 -0.29 17.06 2.64
CA LEU A 394 1.07 17.23 3.15
C LEU A 394 1.07 16.91 4.65
N LEU A 395 1.80 15.87 5.05
CA LEU A 395 1.99 15.61 6.47
C LEU A 395 2.88 16.68 7.09
N THR A 396 2.37 17.38 8.09
CA THR A 396 3.13 18.29 8.94
C THR A 396 3.13 17.79 10.38
N THR A 397 4.19 18.12 11.11
CA THR A 397 4.25 18.00 12.57
C THR A 397 3.39 19.09 13.22
N PRO A 398 3.07 18.98 14.52
CA PRO A 398 2.42 20.06 15.27
C PRO A 398 3.18 21.40 15.24
N SER A 399 4.51 21.36 15.04
CA SER A 399 5.36 22.55 14.85
C SER A 399 5.27 23.16 13.44
N GLY A 400 4.51 22.55 12.52
CA GLY A 400 4.36 23.00 11.13
C GLY A 400 5.48 22.54 10.19
N GLU A 401 6.45 21.75 10.67
CA GLU A 401 7.52 21.19 9.84
C GLU A 401 7.00 20.03 8.98
N LYS A 402 7.58 19.82 7.79
CA LYS A 402 7.23 18.67 6.94
C LYS A 402 7.59 17.36 7.66
N PHE A 403 6.62 16.45 7.74
CA PHE A 403 6.81 15.12 8.34
C PHE A 403 7.89 14.32 7.62
N GLY A 404 8.72 13.62 8.38
CA GLY A 404 9.89 12.92 7.86
C GLY A 404 11.10 13.83 7.64
N LYS A 405 11.11 15.05 8.20
CA LYS A 405 12.33 15.82 8.44
C LYS A 405 12.59 15.89 9.95
N SER A 406 13.57 15.13 10.46
CA SER A 406 14.00 15.18 11.86
C SER A 406 15.17 16.15 12.00
N ALA A 407 15.03 17.19 12.82
CA ALA A 407 16.07 18.20 13.06
C ALA A 407 16.72 18.76 11.77
N GLY A 408 15.90 18.96 10.73
CA GLY A 408 16.35 19.45 9.41
C GLY A 408 16.79 18.38 8.40
N ASN A 409 16.95 17.11 8.81
CA ASN A 409 17.38 16.01 7.95
C ASN A 409 16.23 15.07 7.57
N ALA A 410 16.19 14.62 6.32
CA ALA A 410 15.17 13.67 5.86
C ALA A 410 15.34 12.29 6.54
N VAL A 411 14.23 11.62 6.82
CA VAL A 411 14.16 10.24 7.30
C VAL A 411 14.08 9.31 6.09
N TRP A 412 15.22 8.73 5.72
CA TRP A 412 15.38 7.96 4.50
C TRP A 412 14.85 6.52 4.66
N LEU A 413 14.55 5.87 3.53
CA LEU A 413 14.16 4.46 3.48
C LEU A 413 15.36 3.52 3.22
N ASP A 414 16.51 4.10 2.93
CA ASP A 414 17.77 3.41 2.75
C ASP A 414 18.48 3.25 4.10
N GLU A 415 18.89 2.02 4.41
CA GLU A 415 19.44 1.66 5.72
C GLU A 415 20.82 2.29 6.01
N ASP A 416 21.60 2.60 4.96
CA ASP A 416 22.89 3.28 5.12
C ASP A 416 22.72 4.77 5.46
N GLN A 417 21.57 5.36 5.11
CA GLN A 417 21.23 6.75 5.41
C GLN A 417 20.37 6.92 6.66
N THR A 418 19.45 5.99 6.92
CA THR A 418 18.66 5.93 8.15
C THR A 418 18.55 4.47 8.54
N SER A 419 19.27 4.09 9.59
CA SER A 419 19.28 2.69 10.04
C SER A 419 17.87 2.20 10.35
N VAL A 420 17.61 0.90 10.16
CA VAL A 420 16.30 0.28 10.44
C VAL A 420 15.84 0.60 11.87
N PHE A 421 16.77 0.56 12.83
CA PHE A 421 16.50 0.94 14.22
C PHE A 421 16.06 2.41 14.35
N ASP A 422 16.71 3.33 13.65
CA ASP A 422 16.36 4.75 13.70
C ASP A 422 15.05 5.05 13.00
N LEU A 423 14.76 4.36 11.90
CA LEU A 423 13.48 4.45 11.21
C LEU A 423 12.34 3.95 12.11
N TYR A 424 12.53 2.79 12.76
CA TYR A 424 11.59 2.29 13.75
C TYR A 424 11.40 3.29 14.90
N GLY A 425 12.50 3.81 15.44
CA GLY A 425 12.49 4.79 16.52
C GLY A 425 11.82 6.11 16.15
N PHE A 426 11.93 6.55 14.91
CA PHE A 426 11.23 7.73 14.39
C PHE A 426 9.71 7.56 14.54
N PHE A 427 9.16 6.40 14.18
CA PHE A 427 7.72 6.12 14.35
C PHE A 427 7.34 5.91 15.81
N VAL A 428 8.18 5.21 16.59
CA VAL A 428 7.96 5.06 18.04
C VAL A 428 7.85 6.43 18.71
N SER A 429 8.66 7.40 18.30
CA SER A 429 8.70 8.74 18.91
C SER A 429 7.51 9.65 18.58
N GLN A 430 6.60 9.25 17.68
CA GLN A 430 5.51 10.11 17.24
C GLN A 430 4.51 10.42 18.37
N PRO A 431 3.96 11.65 18.42
CA PRO A 431 2.98 12.03 19.44
C PRO A 431 1.72 11.14 19.40
N ASP A 432 1.09 10.93 20.56
CA ASP A 432 -0.16 10.17 20.67
C ASP A 432 -1.27 10.75 19.79
N ALA A 433 -1.32 12.08 19.66
CA ALA A 433 -2.33 12.77 18.84
C ALA A 433 -2.20 12.47 17.33
N ASP A 434 -1.03 12.02 16.87
CA ASP A 434 -0.76 11.77 15.45
C ASP A 434 -0.81 10.29 15.08
N VAL A 435 -0.63 9.38 16.04
CA VAL A 435 -0.40 7.96 15.75
C VAL A 435 -1.56 7.29 15.02
N GLU A 436 -2.82 7.61 15.35
CA GLU A 436 -3.98 7.04 14.67
C GLU A 436 -3.99 7.41 13.18
N ARG A 437 -3.74 8.69 12.89
CA ARG A 437 -3.67 9.21 11.52
C ARG A 437 -2.51 8.58 10.75
N LEU A 438 -1.37 8.39 11.40
CA LEU A 438 -0.22 7.72 10.80
C LEU A 438 -0.48 6.23 10.55
N LEU A 439 -1.18 5.53 11.43
CA LEU A 439 -1.63 4.15 11.20
C LEU A 439 -2.51 4.06 9.94
N LYS A 440 -3.45 5.00 9.76
CA LYS A 440 -4.31 5.07 8.56
C LYS A 440 -3.50 5.29 7.28
N PHE A 441 -2.48 6.15 7.32
CA PHE A 441 -1.65 6.49 6.16
C PHE A 441 -0.61 5.44 5.78
N PHE A 442 0.04 4.82 6.76
CA PHE A 442 1.28 4.07 6.55
C PHE A 442 1.16 2.57 6.76
N THR A 443 -0.05 2.05 6.99
CA THR A 443 -0.28 0.62 7.19
C THR A 443 -1.42 0.09 6.32
N PHE A 444 -1.46 -1.23 6.19
CA PHE A 444 -2.58 -1.97 5.58
C PHE A 444 -3.55 -2.53 6.64
N LEU A 445 -3.49 -2.05 7.88
CA LEU A 445 -4.38 -2.49 8.94
C LEU A 445 -5.83 -2.06 8.65
N PRO A 446 -6.83 -2.94 8.87
CA PRO A 446 -8.24 -2.56 8.84
C PRO A 446 -8.54 -1.40 9.81
N LEU A 447 -9.50 -0.53 9.46
CA LEU A 447 -9.87 0.61 10.33
C LEU A 447 -10.38 0.15 11.70
N THR A 448 -11.04 -1.01 11.76
CA THR A 448 -11.46 -1.66 13.01
C THR A 448 -10.26 -2.03 13.89
N THR A 449 -9.24 -2.69 13.31
CA THR A 449 -7.99 -3.02 14.02
C THR A 449 -7.26 -1.77 14.50
N ILE A 450 -7.28 -0.68 13.72
CA ILE A 450 -6.73 0.61 14.15
C ILE A 450 -7.51 1.14 15.36
N ALA A 451 -8.85 1.12 15.32
CA ALA A 451 -9.69 1.58 16.43
C ALA A 451 -9.47 0.76 17.72
N GLU A 452 -9.33 -0.56 17.60
CA GLU A 452 -9.00 -1.47 18.72
C GLU A 452 -7.61 -1.15 19.29
N THR A 453 -6.61 -1.01 18.43
CA THR A 453 -5.24 -0.64 18.83
C THR A 453 -5.23 0.70 19.57
N MET A 454 -5.99 1.68 19.10
CA MET A 454 -6.11 2.99 19.76
C MET A 454 -6.82 2.89 21.10
N LYS A 455 -7.84 2.05 21.23
CA LYS A 455 -8.54 1.82 22.50
C LYS A 455 -7.60 1.24 23.56
N GLU A 456 -6.78 0.25 23.19
CA GLU A 456 -5.76 -0.31 24.08
C GLU A 456 -4.68 0.71 24.41
N HIS A 457 -4.23 1.49 23.42
CA HIS A 457 -3.23 2.54 23.61
C HIS A 457 -3.70 3.61 24.59
N ILE A 458 -4.96 4.06 24.51
CA ILE A 458 -5.54 5.06 25.44
C ILE A 458 -5.56 4.55 26.88
N GLN A 459 -5.69 3.24 27.10
CA GLN A 459 -5.67 2.64 28.44
C GLN A 459 -4.26 2.55 29.05
N SER A 460 -3.22 2.51 28.22
CA SER A 460 -1.82 2.44 28.66
C SER A 460 -0.89 3.23 27.72
N PRO A 461 -1.01 4.57 27.64
CA PRO A 461 -0.24 5.38 26.68
C PRO A 461 1.27 5.26 26.88
N GLU A 462 1.71 5.02 28.11
CA GLU A 462 3.11 4.83 28.49
C GLU A 462 3.77 3.63 27.79
N LYS A 463 2.98 2.63 27.37
CA LYS A 463 3.48 1.45 26.64
C LYS A 463 3.73 1.73 25.16
N ARG A 464 3.25 2.86 24.63
CA ARG A 464 3.38 3.26 23.23
C ARG A 464 2.96 2.18 22.23
N LEU A 465 1.88 1.45 22.54
CA LEU A 465 1.44 0.29 21.78
C LEU A 465 1.17 0.65 20.31
N ALA A 466 0.41 1.72 20.08
CA ALA A 466 0.05 2.17 18.74
C ALA A 466 1.28 2.58 17.94
N GLN A 467 2.26 3.25 18.56
CA GLN A 467 3.48 3.67 17.87
C GLN A 467 4.40 2.50 17.54
N HIS A 468 4.52 1.52 18.44
CA HIS A 468 5.25 0.28 18.13
C HIS A 468 4.58 -0.50 17.00
N LYS A 469 3.24 -0.58 17.00
CA LYS A 469 2.49 -1.22 15.91
C LYS A 469 2.74 -0.50 14.58
N LEU A 470 2.64 0.83 14.56
CA LEU A 470 2.94 1.67 13.40
C LEU A 470 4.38 1.45 12.90
N ALA A 471 5.36 1.49 13.81
CA ALA A 471 6.77 1.31 13.49
C ALA A 471 7.06 -0.07 12.88
N ARG A 472 6.49 -1.13 13.45
CA ARG A 472 6.62 -2.50 12.94
C ARG A 472 6.04 -2.60 11.53
N GLU A 473 4.79 -2.19 11.32
CA GLU A 473 4.13 -2.30 10.01
C GLU A 473 4.85 -1.49 8.94
N PHE A 474 5.34 -0.29 9.28
CA PHE A 474 6.09 0.54 8.34
C PHE A 474 7.46 -0.06 7.99
N VAL A 475 8.22 -0.52 8.98
CA VAL A 475 9.52 -1.15 8.71
C VAL A 475 9.34 -2.47 7.94
N GLU A 476 8.29 -3.24 8.22
CA GLU A 476 7.96 -4.45 7.47
C GLU A 476 7.64 -4.13 6.00
N LEU A 477 6.93 -3.02 5.75
CA LEU A 477 6.68 -2.52 4.40
C LEU A 477 7.99 -2.14 3.68
N VAL A 478 8.92 -1.46 4.36
CA VAL A 478 10.11 -0.90 3.71
C VAL A 478 11.29 -1.88 3.62
N HIS A 479 11.56 -2.63 4.68
CA HIS A 479 12.74 -3.50 4.82
C HIS A 479 12.39 -4.99 4.89
N GLY A 480 11.16 -5.33 5.30
CA GLY A 480 10.69 -6.71 5.41
C GLY A 480 10.49 -7.17 6.85
N ALA A 481 9.91 -8.35 7.02
CA ALA A 481 9.45 -8.85 8.31
C ALA A 481 10.59 -9.11 9.32
N GLU A 482 11.73 -9.65 8.86
CA GLU A 482 12.88 -9.98 9.70
C GLU A 482 13.52 -8.73 10.32
N ASP A 483 13.72 -7.69 9.50
CA ASP A 483 14.26 -6.41 9.95
C ASP A 483 13.30 -5.68 10.89
N ALA A 484 11.99 -5.75 10.61
CA ALA A 484 10.96 -5.18 11.47
C ALA A 484 10.91 -5.86 12.85
N GLU A 485 10.99 -7.19 12.88
CA GLU A 485 11.00 -7.97 14.12
C GLU A 485 12.26 -7.69 14.93
N THR A 486 13.43 -7.64 14.28
CA THR A 486 14.71 -7.32 14.93
C THR A 486 14.66 -5.92 15.54
N ALA A 487 14.22 -4.91 14.78
CA ALA A 487 14.10 -3.55 15.28
C ALA A 487 13.10 -3.42 16.43
N GLU A 488 11.97 -4.12 16.37
CA GLU A 488 11.00 -4.14 17.46
C GLU A 488 11.59 -4.72 18.76
N LYS A 489 12.26 -5.89 18.68
CA LYS A 489 12.91 -6.53 19.83
C LYS A 489 13.92 -5.57 20.48
N GLN A 490 14.78 -4.95 19.67
CA GLN A 490 15.78 -3.99 20.14
C GLN A 490 15.16 -2.77 20.82
N HIS A 491 14.10 -2.19 20.25
CA HIS A 491 13.40 -1.05 20.84
C HIS A 491 12.70 -1.42 22.14
N ARG A 492 11.98 -2.53 22.18
CA ARG A 492 11.30 -2.99 23.41
C ARG A 492 12.30 -3.25 24.53
N PHE A 493 13.44 -3.87 24.21
CA PHE A 493 14.52 -4.09 25.18
C PHE A 493 15.10 -2.78 25.71
N LEU A 494 15.37 -1.80 24.83
CA LEU A 494 15.95 -0.52 25.23
C LEU A 494 15.02 0.37 26.04
N PHE A 495 13.74 0.42 25.71
CA PHE A 495 12.78 1.31 26.37
C PHE A 495 12.14 0.72 27.63
N ALA A 496 12.29 -0.59 27.87
CA ALA A 496 11.97 -1.19 29.17
C ALA A 496 12.96 -0.80 30.29
N GLN A 497 14.06 -0.08 29.98
CA GLN A 497 15.19 0.17 30.89
C GLN A 497 14.88 0.83 32.23
N SER A 498 13.77 1.55 32.37
CA SER A 498 13.36 2.11 33.67
C SER A 498 12.81 1.05 34.64
N SER A 499 12.56 -0.18 34.18
CA SER A 499 11.96 -1.26 34.96
C SER A 499 12.51 -2.66 34.64
N LEU A 500 13.57 -2.76 33.82
CA LEU A 500 14.19 -4.05 33.48
C LEU A 500 14.74 -4.70 34.75
N LYS A 501 14.30 -5.94 35.01
CA LYS A 501 14.93 -6.82 36.00
C LYS A 501 15.90 -7.77 35.31
N LYS A 502 16.78 -8.39 36.09
CA LYS A 502 17.74 -9.38 35.61
C LYS A 502 17.04 -10.48 34.81
N GLU A 503 15.85 -10.90 35.24
CA GLU A 503 15.03 -11.94 34.61
C GLU A 503 14.57 -11.57 33.20
N ASP A 504 14.34 -10.29 32.91
CA ASP A 504 13.82 -9.85 31.60
C ASP A 504 14.87 -10.00 30.48
N VAL A 505 16.16 -9.97 30.83
CA VAL A 505 17.27 -10.31 29.92
C VAL A 505 17.27 -11.78 29.53
N PHE A 506 16.72 -12.65 30.40
CA PHE A 506 16.65 -14.10 30.16
C PHE A 506 15.32 -14.55 29.52
N LYS A 507 14.26 -13.73 29.61
CA LYS A 507 12.99 -13.98 28.91
C LYS A 507 13.07 -13.76 27.39
N SER A 508 13.98 -12.90 26.92
CA SER A 508 14.21 -12.69 25.49
C SER A 508 15.12 -13.78 24.92
N GLU A 509 14.99 -14.10 23.63
CA GLU A 509 15.99 -14.94 22.96
C GLU A 509 17.32 -14.16 22.81
N PRO A 510 18.47 -14.84 22.91
CA PRO A 510 19.76 -14.17 22.72
C PRO A 510 19.96 -13.82 21.24
N ASP A 511 20.46 -12.61 20.97
CA ASP A 511 20.79 -12.14 19.61
C ASP A 511 21.96 -12.93 19.00
N ALA A 512 22.85 -13.47 19.85
CA ALA A 512 23.96 -14.32 19.44
C ALA A 512 24.30 -15.36 20.51
N VAL A 513 24.80 -16.51 20.08
CA VAL A 513 25.35 -17.55 20.97
C VAL A 513 26.84 -17.67 20.67
N LEU A 514 27.69 -17.41 21.67
CA LEU A 514 29.14 -17.41 21.52
C LEU A 514 29.82 -18.31 22.56
N PRO A 515 30.98 -18.90 22.23
CA PRO A 515 31.74 -19.67 23.20
C PRO A 515 32.34 -18.77 24.29
N SER A 516 32.18 -19.17 25.55
CA SER A 516 32.74 -18.45 26.71
C SER A 516 34.25 -18.22 26.59
N SER A 517 34.97 -19.14 25.93
CA SER A 517 36.42 -19.08 25.70
C SER A 517 36.86 -17.90 24.80
N MET A 518 35.99 -17.43 23.90
CA MET A 518 36.27 -16.30 23.01
C MET A 518 35.90 -14.95 23.63
N MET A 519 34.97 -14.95 24.59
CA MET A 519 34.48 -13.72 25.21
C MET A 519 35.22 -13.43 26.51
N ILE A 520 35.27 -14.37 27.46
CA ILE A 520 35.91 -14.17 28.76
C ILE A 520 37.44 -14.05 28.58
N GLY A 521 38.03 -13.00 29.14
CA GLY A 521 39.46 -12.67 28.99
C GLY A 521 39.80 -11.91 27.71
N SER A 522 38.85 -11.72 26.78
CA SER A 522 39.07 -10.92 25.58
C SER A 522 38.94 -9.41 25.88
N PRO A 523 39.67 -8.55 25.15
CA PRO A 523 39.44 -7.11 25.18
C PRO A 523 38.01 -6.76 24.75
N PHE A 524 37.38 -5.79 25.42
CA PHE A 524 36.01 -5.36 25.09
C PHE A 524 35.84 -4.93 23.62
N ALA A 525 36.89 -4.44 22.97
CA ALA A 525 36.87 -4.12 21.54
C ALA A 525 36.65 -5.36 20.66
N ILE A 526 37.23 -6.51 21.04
CA ILE A 526 37.02 -7.80 20.37
C ILE A 526 35.62 -8.31 20.69
N ALA A 527 35.20 -8.24 21.95
CA ALA A 527 33.84 -8.63 22.35
C ALA A 527 32.75 -7.86 21.58
N LEU A 528 32.92 -6.55 21.37
CA LEU A 528 32.01 -5.75 20.53
C LEU A 528 32.01 -6.19 19.06
N LYS A 529 33.15 -6.63 18.51
CA LYS A 529 33.20 -7.19 17.15
C LYS A 529 32.46 -8.53 17.09
N LEU A 530 32.75 -9.44 18.02
CA LEU A 530 32.13 -10.77 18.08
C LEU A 530 30.61 -10.69 18.28
N ALA A 531 30.14 -9.72 19.07
CA ALA A 531 28.71 -9.42 19.24
C ALA A 531 28.07 -8.69 18.04
N GLY A 532 28.78 -8.49 16.93
CA GLY A 532 28.27 -7.78 15.75
C GLY A 532 28.03 -6.27 15.97
N LEU A 533 28.51 -5.71 17.08
CA LEU A 533 28.35 -4.30 17.44
C LEU A 533 29.40 -3.38 16.82
N SER A 534 30.45 -3.95 16.21
CA SER A 534 31.44 -3.25 15.39
C SER A 534 31.96 -4.14 14.27
N LYS A 535 32.38 -3.56 13.14
CA LYS A 535 32.91 -4.31 11.98
C LYS A 535 34.35 -4.77 12.21
N THR A 536 35.14 -4.01 12.96
CA THR A 536 36.57 -4.28 13.20
C THR A 536 36.97 -3.99 14.65
N ASN A 537 38.04 -4.64 15.12
CA ASN A 537 38.60 -4.40 16.45
C ASN A 537 38.97 -2.92 16.66
N SER A 538 39.55 -2.28 15.64
CA SER A 538 39.92 -0.86 15.68
C SER A 538 38.69 0.06 15.78
N GLN A 539 37.59 -0.28 15.10
CA GLN A 539 36.33 0.45 15.24
C GLN A 539 35.76 0.31 16.66
N GLY A 540 35.76 -0.92 17.21
CA GLY A 540 35.34 -1.19 18.60
C GLY A 540 36.16 -0.40 19.62
N ALA A 541 37.49 -0.37 19.47
CA ALA A 541 38.38 0.40 20.35
C ALA A 541 38.11 1.91 20.29
N ARG A 542 37.90 2.48 19.09
CA ARG A 542 37.54 3.90 18.92
C ARG A 542 36.20 4.22 19.58
N LEU A 543 35.23 3.32 19.43
CA LEU A 543 33.89 3.47 19.99
C LEU A 543 33.92 3.46 21.52
N ILE A 544 34.71 2.58 22.14
CA ILE A 544 34.91 2.58 23.60
C ILE A 544 35.57 3.89 24.04
N LYS A 545 36.66 4.31 23.37
CA LYS A 545 37.40 5.53 23.72
C LYS A 545 36.54 6.79 23.64
N SER A 546 35.59 6.86 22.70
CA SER A 546 34.64 7.97 22.59
C SER A 546 33.44 7.86 23.54
N GLY A 547 33.45 6.93 24.50
CA GLY A 547 32.35 6.70 25.44
C GLY A 547 31.10 6.06 24.80
N GLY A 548 31.23 5.50 23.60
CA GLY A 548 30.13 4.93 22.83
C GLY A 548 29.90 3.44 23.06
N GLY A 549 30.76 2.72 23.78
CA GLY A 549 30.54 1.33 24.15
C GLY A 549 29.99 1.20 25.57
N TYR A 550 29.00 0.35 25.79
CA TYR A 550 28.37 0.13 27.10
C TYR A 550 28.15 -1.36 27.39
N LEU A 551 28.07 -1.70 28.67
CA LEU A 551 27.67 -2.99 29.21
C LEU A 551 26.49 -2.82 30.15
N LEU A 552 25.52 -3.73 30.08
CA LEU A 552 24.47 -3.80 31.08
C LEU A 552 25.04 -4.51 32.33
N LEU A 553 25.07 -3.82 33.45
CA LEU A 553 25.53 -4.36 34.73
C LEU A 553 24.42 -4.28 35.78
N SER A 554 24.41 -5.25 36.69
CA SER A 554 23.54 -5.24 37.86
C SER A 554 24.22 -4.46 38.97
N SER A 555 23.57 -3.44 39.53
CA SER A 555 24.05 -2.76 40.73
C SER A 555 23.54 -3.50 41.96
N SER A 556 24.44 -4.17 42.68
CA SER A 556 24.16 -4.71 44.02
C SER A 556 24.58 -3.67 45.06
N SER A 557 23.65 -2.86 45.55
CA SER A 557 23.83 -2.09 46.79
C SER A 557 22.87 -2.63 47.85
N GLU A 558 23.36 -2.80 49.09
CA GLU A 558 22.72 -3.56 50.17
C GLU A 558 21.33 -3.03 50.63
N ASN A 559 20.79 -1.95 50.04
CA ASN A 559 19.50 -1.35 50.41
C ASN A 559 18.72 -0.73 49.23
N ALA A 560 18.97 -1.11 47.98
CA ALA A 560 18.17 -0.70 46.82
C ALA A 560 17.61 -1.90 46.07
N GLU A 561 16.43 -1.75 45.45
CA GLU A 561 15.93 -2.75 44.48
C GLU A 561 17.02 -3.04 43.43
N GLU A 562 17.25 -4.31 43.09
CA GLU A 562 18.24 -4.73 42.09
C GLU A 562 17.95 -4.07 40.74
N GLY A 563 18.60 -2.94 40.49
CA GLY A 563 18.56 -2.25 39.21
C GLY A 563 19.65 -2.73 38.28
N ILE A 564 19.33 -2.89 36.99
CA ILE A 564 20.33 -3.07 35.93
C ILE A 564 20.45 -1.79 35.11
N SER A 565 21.68 -1.40 34.76
CA SER A 565 21.91 -0.17 34.00
C SER A 565 23.09 -0.30 33.04
N PHE A 566 23.05 0.45 31.94
CA PHE A 566 24.15 0.48 30.98
C PHE A 566 25.27 1.37 31.49
N VAL A 567 26.40 0.76 31.81
CA VAL A 567 27.64 1.42 32.24
C VAL A 567 28.56 1.58 31.02
N PRO A 568 29.11 2.77 30.76
CA PRO A 568 30.12 2.97 29.72
C PRO A 568 31.32 2.03 29.94
N ILE A 569 31.77 1.33 28.90
CA ILE A 569 32.93 0.44 28.99
C ILE A 569 34.19 1.22 29.39
N VAL A 570 34.28 2.48 28.97
CA VAL A 570 35.40 3.38 29.29
C VAL A 570 35.48 3.72 30.79
N SER A 571 34.39 3.56 31.56
CA SER A 571 34.38 3.80 33.00
C SER A 571 34.62 2.53 33.82
N LEU A 572 34.94 1.40 33.19
CA LEU A 572 35.27 0.16 33.89
C LEU A 572 36.76 0.11 34.24
N ASP A 573 37.08 -0.48 35.38
CA ASP A 573 38.47 -0.60 35.88
C ASP A 573 39.32 -1.62 35.11
N THR A 574 38.75 -2.26 34.08
CA THR A 574 39.39 -3.28 33.27
C THR A 574 39.08 -3.09 31.79
N HIS A 575 40.00 -3.51 30.93
CA HIS A 575 39.81 -3.55 29.48
C HIS A 575 39.38 -4.93 28.97
N LEU A 576 39.34 -5.93 29.85
CA LEU A 576 39.02 -7.32 29.54
C LEU A 576 37.64 -7.71 30.09
N VAL A 577 36.91 -8.51 29.32
CA VAL A 577 35.69 -9.16 29.77
C VAL A 577 36.04 -10.15 30.88
N SER A 578 35.25 -10.16 31.94
CA SER A 578 35.39 -11.08 33.08
C SER A 578 34.02 -11.59 33.52
N ALA A 579 34.01 -12.60 34.40
CA ALA A 579 32.78 -13.18 34.94
C ALA A 579 31.85 -12.16 35.61
N HIS A 580 32.39 -11.08 36.20
CA HIS A 580 31.60 -10.02 36.84
C HIS A 580 30.78 -9.17 35.87
N HIS A 581 31.11 -9.21 34.57
CA HIS A 581 30.35 -8.53 33.52
C HIS A 581 29.21 -9.38 32.97
N LEU A 582 29.08 -10.62 33.45
CA LEU A 582 28.07 -11.56 32.99
C LEU A 582 26.85 -11.52 33.90
N MET A 583 25.68 -11.61 33.29
CA MET A 583 24.42 -11.84 33.97
C MET A 583 24.16 -13.34 34.02
N SER A 584 23.59 -13.80 35.13
CA SER A 584 23.12 -15.19 35.32
C SER A 584 21.88 -15.18 36.20
N THR A 585 20.94 -16.09 35.96
CA THR A 585 19.77 -16.32 36.82
C THR A 585 19.81 -17.77 37.30
N ALA A 586 19.11 -18.08 38.39
CA ALA A 586 19.04 -19.45 38.92
C ALA A 586 18.39 -20.44 37.94
N GLU A 587 17.58 -19.94 37.00
CA GLU A 587 16.85 -20.72 36.01
C GLU A 587 17.60 -20.89 34.68
N SER A 588 18.64 -20.08 34.42
CA SER A 588 19.41 -20.15 33.17
C SER A 588 20.66 -21.01 33.32
N GLU A 589 20.82 -22.00 32.45
CA GLU A 589 22.01 -22.87 32.40
C GLU A 589 23.26 -22.09 31.98
N TRP A 590 23.10 -21.06 31.13
CA TRP A 590 24.20 -20.31 30.54
C TRP A 590 24.13 -18.82 30.88
N PRO A 591 25.26 -18.16 31.18
CA PRO A 591 25.28 -16.73 31.45
C PRO A 591 25.13 -15.92 30.15
N ARG A 592 24.66 -14.68 30.28
CA ARG A 592 24.51 -13.72 29.18
C ARG A 592 25.32 -12.47 29.43
N ILE A 593 25.86 -11.89 28.37
CA ILE A 593 26.45 -10.55 28.38
C ILE A 593 25.65 -9.65 27.45
N VAL A 594 25.25 -8.49 27.96
CA VAL A 594 24.49 -7.51 27.17
C VAL A 594 25.37 -6.32 26.92
N MET A 595 25.64 -6.05 25.64
CA MET A 595 26.51 -4.99 25.19
C MET A 595 25.72 -3.98 24.36
N ARG A 596 26.10 -2.71 24.40
CA ARG A 596 25.51 -1.67 23.54
C ARG A 596 26.59 -0.83 22.87
N SER A 597 26.37 -0.54 21.60
CA SER A 597 27.14 0.40 20.79
C SER A 597 26.30 1.64 20.48
N GLY A 598 26.87 2.81 20.80
CA GLY A 598 26.20 4.09 20.78
C GLY A 598 25.00 4.15 21.74
N LYS A 599 24.00 4.95 21.36
CA LYS A 599 22.75 5.10 22.13
C LYS A 599 21.73 3.98 21.87
N ARG A 600 21.95 3.14 20.85
CA ARG A 600 20.84 2.49 20.12
C ARG A 600 21.06 1.02 19.74
N LYS A 601 22.29 0.54 19.54
CA LYS A 601 22.53 -0.83 19.08
C LYS A 601 22.85 -1.75 20.26
N VAL A 602 21.91 -2.58 20.69
CA VAL A 602 22.11 -3.56 21.76
C VAL A 602 22.30 -4.96 21.18
N CYS A 603 23.12 -5.78 21.83
CA CYS A 603 23.22 -7.20 21.56
C CYS A 603 23.27 -7.97 22.89
N VAL A 604 22.38 -8.95 23.04
CA VAL A 604 22.35 -9.95 24.11
C VAL A 604 23.07 -11.20 23.60
N VAL A 605 24.22 -11.52 24.21
CA VAL A 605 25.02 -12.68 23.83
C VAL A 605 24.91 -13.74 24.92
N GLU A 606 24.44 -14.94 24.56
CA GLU A 606 24.51 -16.13 25.43
C GLU A 606 25.88 -16.81 25.31
N LEU A 607 26.52 -17.05 26.46
CA LEU A 607 27.86 -17.62 26.52
C LEU A 607 27.79 -19.09 26.91
N VAL A 608 28.11 -19.96 25.96
CA VAL A 608 28.07 -21.42 26.13
C VAL A 608 29.48 -22.03 26.15
N SER A 609 29.62 -23.25 26.64
CA SER A 609 30.91 -23.96 26.53
C SER A 609 31.25 -24.33 25.08
N ASP A 610 32.55 -24.45 24.75
CA ASP A 610 33.00 -24.91 23.43
C ASP A 610 32.45 -26.29 23.06
N LYS A 611 32.22 -27.15 24.07
CA LYS A 611 31.61 -28.47 23.88
C LYS A 611 30.14 -28.35 23.48
N GLU A 612 29.42 -27.41 24.09
CA GLU A 612 28.02 -27.14 23.80
C GLU A 612 27.84 -26.46 22.44
N MET A 613 28.70 -25.52 22.04
CA MET A 613 28.72 -24.97 20.66
C MET A 613 28.80 -26.08 19.60
N ARG A 614 29.74 -27.02 19.79
CA ARG A 614 29.92 -28.16 18.89
C ARG A 614 28.70 -29.09 18.89
N LYS A 615 28.09 -29.33 20.05
CA LYS A 615 26.87 -30.13 20.18
C LYS A 615 25.68 -29.49 19.47
N ARG A 616 25.52 -28.17 19.58
CA ARG A 616 24.47 -27.38 18.90
C ARG A 616 24.74 -27.15 17.41
N ARG A 617 25.89 -27.61 16.88
CA ARG A 617 26.33 -27.41 15.48
C ARG A 617 26.35 -25.93 15.05
N LEU A 618 26.62 -25.03 15.99
CA LEU A 618 26.72 -23.60 15.73
C LEU A 618 28.12 -23.28 15.17
N SER A 619 28.20 -22.35 14.21
CA SER A 619 29.47 -21.92 13.62
C SER A 619 30.28 -21.08 14.61
N PHE A 620 31.59 -21.36 14.72
CA PHE A 620 32.52 -20.48 15.43
C PHE A 620 32.76 -19.20 14.60
N PRO A 621 32.72 -18.00 15.20
CA PRO A 621 33.12 -16.78 14.50
C PRO A 621 34.59 -16.89 14.06
N GLU A 622 34.89 -16.47 12.82
CA GLU A 622 36.26 -16.47 12.32
C GLU A 622 37.15 -15.54 13.15
N THR A 623 38.13 -16.11 13.85
CA THR A 623 39.22 -15.34 14.44
C THR A 623 40.30 -15.15 13.38
N GLU A 624 40.61 -13.89 13.03
CA GLU A 624 41.86 -13.60 12.33
C GLU A 624 43.00 -14.12 13.21
N LYS A 625 43.74 -15.12 12.73
CA LYS A 625 44.97 -15.56 13.37
C LYS A 625 45.90 -14.35 13.46
N SER A 626 46.28 -13.96 14.67
CA SER A 626 47.38 -13.04 14.87
C SER A 626 48.67 -13.74 14.46
N ASP A 627 49.23 -13.39 13.31
CA ASP A 627 50.56 -13.81 12.85
C ASP A 627 51.68 -13.13 13.67
N ASN A 628 51.61 -13.22 15.00
CA ASN A 628 52.66 -12.74 15.91
C ASN A 628 52.63 -13.55 17.21
N ALA A 629 53.02 -14.81 17.13
CA ALA A 629 53.60 -15.52 18.25
C ALA A 629 55.06 -15.86 17.87
N PRO A 630 56.07 -15.46 18.66
CA PRO A 630 57.43 -15.88 18.39
C PRO A 630 57.51 -17.38 18.64
N ALA A 631 57.89 -18.13 17.61
CA ALA A 631 58.28 -19.52 17.75
C ALA A 631 59.35 -19.60 18.85
N SER A 632 59.02 -20.33 19.92
CA SER A 632 59.93 -20.65 21.02
C SER A 632 60.28 -22.14 20.91
N PRO A 633 61.46 -22.54 21.39
CA PRO A 633 62.55 -23.09 20.58
C PRO A 633 62.41 -24.56 20.17
#